data_AF-A0A258LSQ0-F1
#
_entry.id   AF-A0A258LSQ0-F1
#
_cell.length_a   1.000
_cell.length_b   1.000
_cell.length_c   1.000
_cell.angle_alpha   90.00
_cell.angle_beta   90.00
_cell.angle_gamma   90.00
#
_symmetry.space_group_name_H-M   'P 1'
#
loop_
_entity.id
_entity.type
_entity.pdbx_description
1 polymer ?
#
loop_
_entity_poly.entity_id
_entity_poly.type
_entity_poly.pdbx_seq_one_letter_code
_entity_poly.pdbx_strand_id
1 'polypeptide(L)' 'MSSSSPTNLADRYAFLQSELARLEHAYYVLDNPIVPDSEYDRLYRELIDIEAAHPEWLTSDSLSQRVG' A
#
# COMPACT_ATOMS: atom_id res chain seq x y z
N MET A 1 -11.32 -19.46 0.53
CA MET A 1 -11.02 -19.37 1.98
C MET A 1 -10.91 -17.89 2.30
N SER A 2 -11.49 -17.49 3.42
CA SER A 2 -12.14 -16.22 3.74
C SER A 2 -11.48 -14.91 3.29
N SER A 3 -12.30 -14.09 2.62
CA SER A 3 -12.16 -12.65 2.50
C SER A 3 -12.31 -12.03 3.89
N SER A 4 -11.20 -11.80 4.59
CA SER A 4 -11.22 -11.09 5.88
C SER A 4 -10.82 -9.65 5.64
N SER A 5 -11.77 -8.74 5.81
CA SER A 5 -11.45 -7.33 6.06
C SER A 5 -10.42 -7.26 7.19
N PRO A 6 -9.39 -6.40 7.08
CA PRO A 6 -8.34 -6.30 8.09
C PRO A 6 -9.00 -5.95 9.42
N THR A 7 -8.92 -6.88 10.38
CA THR A 7 -9.54 -6.74 11.70
C THR A 7 -8.64 -5.92 12.62
N ASN A 8 -7.37 -5.75 12.26
CA ASN A 8 -6.39 -4.94 12.96
C ASN A 8 -5.59 -4.06 11.97
N LEU A 9 -5.09 -2.94 12.47
CA LEU A 9 -4.32 -1.92 11.74
C LEU A 9 -3.03 -2.50 11.12
N ALA A 10 -2.41 -3.48 11.77
CA ALA A 10 -1.26 -4.22 11.23
C ALA A 10 -1.61 -5.05 9.98
N ASP A 11 -2.79 -5.69 9.95
CA ASP A 11 -3.24 -6.42 8.76
C ASP A 11 -3.56 -5.46 7.62
N ARG A 12 -4.13 -4.28 7.94
CA ARG A 12 -4.39 -3.23 6.96
C ARG A 12 -3.09 -2.71 6.36
N TYR A 13 -2.08 -2.46 7.20
CA TYR A 13 -0.76 -2.04 6.77
C TYR A 13 -0.11 -3.05 5.80
N ALA A 14 -0.10 -4.34 6.16
CA ALA A 14 0.45 -5.40 5.32
C ALA A 14 -0.31 -5.52 3.98
N PHE A 15 -1.64 -5.39 4.01
CA PHE A 15 -2.47 -5.37 2.81
C PHE A 15 -2.12 -4.19 1.90
N LEU A 16 -2.04 -2.97 2.46
CA LEU A 16 -1.74 -1.75 1.70
C LEU A 16 -0.39 -1.84 1.02
N GLN A 17 0.66 -2.29 1.73
CA GLN A 17 1.97 -2.51 1.13
C GLN A 17 1.93 -3.49 -0.05
N SER A 18 1.24 -4.63 0.13
CA SER A 18 1.16 -5.66 -0.89
C SER A 18 0.35 -5.20 -2.12
N GLU A 19 -0.76 -4.50 -1.88
CA GLU A 19 -1.63 -4.03 -2.96
C GLU A 19 -0.96 -2.89 -3.74
N LEU A 20 -0.37 -1.91 -3.06
CA LEU A 20 0.35 -0.82 -3.75
C LEU A 20 1.52 -1.35 -4.57
N ALA A 21 2.31 -2.31 -4.06
CA ALA A 21 3.40 -2.93 -4.82
C ALA A 21 2.89 -3.65 -6.09
N ARG A 22 1.75 -4.34 -5.98
CA ARG A 22 1.09 -4.99 -7.13
C ARG A 22 0.62 -3.96 -8.15
N LEU A 23 0.05 -2.84 -7.71
CA LEU A 23 -0.42 -1.77 -8.59
C LEU A 23 0.75 -1.07 -9.31
N GLU A 24 1.84 -0.78 -8.61
CA GLU A 24 3.06 -0.23 -9.21
C GLU A 24 3.67 -1.16 -10.24
N HIS A 25 3.79 -2.45 -9.92
CA HIS A 25 4.28 -3.43 -10.88
C HIS A 25 3.39 -3.48 -12.12
N ALA A 26 2.08 -3.44 -11.96
CA ALA A 26 1.16 -3.43 -13.08
C ALA A 26 1.29 -2.16 -13.94
N TYR A 27 1.48 -1.00 -13.31
CA TYR A 27 1.68 0.27 -13.99
C TYR A 27 3.03 0.34 -14.71
N TYR A 28 4.13 0.14 -13.98
CA TYR A 28 5.49 0.38 -14.50
C TYR A 28 6.11 -0.80 -15.25
N VAL A 29 5.77 -2.05 -14.89
CA VAL A 29 6.38 -3.24 -15.48
C VAL A 29 5.49 -3.84 -16.56
N LEU A 30 4.19 -3.89 -16.33
CA LEU A 30 3.23 -4.53 -17.25
C LEU A 30 2.56 -3.56 -18.22
N ASP A 31 2.74 -2.25 -18.04
CA ASP A 31 2.04 -1.20 -18.81
C ASP A 31 0.50 -1.42 -18.83
N ASN A 32 -0.03 -1.88 -17.69
CA ASN A 32 -1.41 -2.29 -17.53
C ASN A 32 -1.99 -1.77 -16.21
N PRO A 33 -2.34 -0.47 -16.13
CA PRO A 33 -2.93 0.12 -14.93
C PRO A 33 -4.25 -0.58 -14.58
N ILE A 34 -4.29 -1.23 -13.42
CA ILE A 34 -5.45 -2.02 -12.97
C ILE A 34 -6.48 -1.15 -12.24
N VAL A 35 -6.04 -0.02 -11.69
CA VAL A 35 -6.90 0.94 -10.98
C VAL A 35 -6.62 2.37 -11.47
N PRO A 36 -7.59 3.29 -11.35
CA PRO A 36 -7.36 4.72 -11.60
C PRO A 36 -6.39 5.33 -10.58
N ASP A 37 -5.67 6.37 -10.99
CA ASP A 37 -4.72 7.11 -10.14
C ASP A 37 -5.36 7.56 -8.81
N SER A 38 -6.63 7.99 -8.83
CA SER A 38 -7.34 8.40 -7.61
C SER A 38 -7.49 7.29 -6.57
N GLU A 39 -7.59 6.04 -7.00
CA GLU A 39 -7.69 4.89 -6.10
C GLU A 39 -6.31 4.54 -5.53
N TYR A 40 -5.27 4.59 -6.37
CA TYR A 40 -3.88 4.46 -5.93
C TYR A 40 -3.53 5.52 -4.88
N ASP A 41 -3.82 6.79 -5.17
CA ASP A 41 -3.60 7.92 -4.26
C ASP A 41 -4.30 7.74 -2.91
N ARG A 42 -5.52 7.20 -2.91
CA ARG A 42 -6.26 6.91 -1.69
C ARG A 42 -5.54 5.86 -0.84
N LEU A 43 -5.16 4.74 -1.45
CA LEU A 43 -4.47 3.65 -0.75
C LEU A 43 -3.09 4.10 -0.24
N TYR A 44 -2.39 4.90 -1.04
CA TYR A 44 -1.08 5.45 -0.68
C TYR A 44 -1.17 6.43 0.50
N ARG A 45 -2.15 7.34 0.50
CA ARG A 45 -2.39 8.23 1.64
C ARG A 45 -2.73 7.46 2.92
N GLU A 46 -3.53 6.41 2.81
CA GLU A 46 -3.85 5.57 3.97
C GLU A 46 -2.61 4.86 4.54
N LEU A 47 -1.69 4.40 3.67
CA LEU A 47 -0.41 3.84 4.09
C LEU A 47 0.40 4.88 4.87
N ILE A 48 0.52 6.11 4.35
CA ILE A 48 1.24 7.21 5.00
C ILE A 48 0.62 7.57 6.35
N ASP A 49 -0.71 7.63 6.44
CA ASP A 49 -1.40 7.96 7.69
C ASP A 49 -1.13 6.90 8.78
N ILE A 50 -1.11 5.61 8.39
CA ILE A 50 -0.76 4.50 9.28
C ILE A 50 0.70 4.61 9.74
N GLU A 51 1.62 4.86 8.82
CA GLU A 51 3.04 5.00 9.11
C GLU A 51 3.36 6.22 9.97
N ALA A 52 2.65 7.33 9.78
CA ALA A 52 2.76 8.52 10.62
C ALA A 52 2.28 8.24 12.05
N ALA A 53 1.25 7.42 12.21
CA ALA A 53 0.75 6.98 13.52
C ALA A 53 1.65 5.92 14.18
N HIS A 54 2.37 5.12 13.38
CA HIS A 54 3.25 4.04 13.82
C HIS A 54 4.66 4.15 13.21
N PRO A 55 5.49 5.13 13.63
CA PRO A 55 6.84 5.30 13.10
C PRO A 55 7.74 4.07 13.29
N GLU A 56 7.43 3.23 14.28
CA GLU A 56 8.12 1.97 14.53
C GLU A 56 7.88 0.89 13.46
N TRP A 57 6.85 1.03 12.62
CA TRP A 57 6.55 0.12 11.50
C TRP A 57 7.19 0.56 10.19
N LEU A 58 7.76 1.77 10.16
CA LEU A 58 8.48 2.30 9.02
C LEU A 58 9.74 1.47 8.80
N THR A 59 9.74 0.66 7.73
CA THR A 59 10.92 -0.10 7.32
C THR A 59 11.56 0.53 6.10
N SER A 60 12.85 0.29 5.90
CA SER A 60 13.56 0.70 4.69
C SER A 60 13.00 0.07 3.41
N ASP A 61 12.20 -0.99 3.55
CA ASP A 61 11.53 -1.68 2.45
C ASP A 61 10.14 -1.12 2.15
N SER A 62 9.60 -0.20 2.97
CA SER A 62 8.28 0.36 2.74
C SER A 62 8.22 1.10 1.41
N LEU A 63 7.10 0.92 0.72
CA LEU A 63 6.83 1.55 -0.57
C LEU A 63 6.91 3.09 -0.47
N SER A 64 6.44 3.65 0.65
CA SER A 64 6.46 5.10 0.90
C SER A 64 7.87 5.69 1.00
N GLN A 65 8.88 4.86 1.32
CA GLN A 65 10.29 5.23 1.37
C GLN A 65 10.97 5.09 0.00
N ARG A 66 10.45 4.22 -0.88
CA ARG A 66 10.98 3.98 -2.23
C ARG A 66 10.49 5.02 -3.23
N VAL A 67 9.24 5.46 -3.05
CA VAL A 67 8.58 6.47 -3.88
C VAL A 67 8.66 7.81 -3.15
N GLY A 68 9.87 8.34 -3.04
CA GLY A 68 10.18 9.67 -2.52
C GLY A 68 10.32 10.70 -3.64
#